data_AF-A0A4Q3UQS0-F1
#
_entry.id   AF-A0A4Q3UQS0-F1
#
_cell.length_a   1.000
_cell.length_b   1.000
_cell.length_c   1.000
_cell.angle_alpha   90.00
_cell.angle_beta   90.00
_cell.angle_gamma   90.00
#
_symmetry.space_group_name_H-M   'P 1'
#
loop_
_entity.id
_entity.type
_entity.pdbx_description
1 polymer ?
#
loop_
_entity_poly.entity_id
_entity_poly.type
_entity_poly.pdbx_seq_one_letter_code
_entity_poly.pdbx_strand_id
1 'polypeptide(L)' 'MQIKGIHHIAILTDDYERSKAFYTGVLGFEIINEVYRAERNSYKLDLA' A
#
# COMPACT_ATOMS: atom_id res chain seq x y z
N MET A 1 12.46 22.78 8.22
CA MET A 1 12.07 21.35 8.04
C MET A 1 12.91 20.77 6.92
N GLN A 2 13.66 19.70 7.17
CA GLN A 2 14.40 18.97 6.12
C GLN A 2 13.75 17.60 5.90
N ILE A 3 13.60 17.20 4.64
CA ILE A 3 13.13 15.86 4.27
C ILE A 3 14.28 14.87 4.48
N LYS A 4 14.07 13.85 5.32
CA LYS A 4 15.09 12.85 5.65
C LYS A 4 15.04 11.61 4.75
N GLY A 5 13.93 11.39 4.07
CA GLY A 5 13.70 10.22 3.23
C GLY A 5 12.22 9.98 2.97
N ILE A 6 11.91 8.83 2.39
CA ILE A 6 10.54 8.34 2.20
C ILE A 6 10.05 7.75 3.53
N HIS A 7 8.86 8.13 3.95
CA HIS A 7 8.27 7.64 5.20
C HIS A 7 7.42 6.38 4.99
N HIS A 8 6.66 6.33 3.90
CA HIS A 8 5.81 5.20 3.53
C HIS A 8 5.41 5.35 2.06
N ILE A 9 4.89 4.28 1.47
CA ILE A 9 4.36 4.26 0.11
C ILE A 9 2.89 3.85 0.19
N ALA A 10 2.02 4.63 -0.46
CA ALA A 10 0.60 4.30 -0.59
C ALA A 10 0.32 3.86 -2.03
N ILE A 11 -0.27 2.67 -2.20
CA ILE A 11 -0.62 2.13 -3.52
C ILE A 11 -2.13 2.00 -3.67
N LEU A 12 -2.58 2.24 -4.91
CA LEU A 12 -3.93 2.00 -5.40
C LEU A 12 -3.77 1.15 -6.67
N THR A 13 -4.39 -0.02 -6.70
CA THR A 13 -4.16 -1.01 -7.75
C THR A 13 -5.47 -1.65 -8.17
N ASP A 14 -5.60 -2.00 -9.45
CA ASP A 14 -6.80 -2.68 -9.96
C ASP A 14 -6.94 -4.10 -9.39
N ASP A 15 -5.87 -4.89 -9.43
CA ASP A 15 -5.82 -6.23 -8.81
C ASP A 15 -5.16 -6.14 -7.43
N TYR A 16 -6.01 -5.91 -6.43
CA TYR A 16 -5.58 -5.66 -5.07
C TYR A 16 -4.85 -6.85 -4.44
N GLU A 17 -5.43 -8.05 -4.54
CA GLU A 17 -4.88 -9.25 -3.90
C GLU A 17 -3.53 -9.64 -4.49
N ARG A 18 -3.40 -9.59 -5.83
CA ARG A 18 -2.12 -9.86 -6.50
C ARG A 18 -1.06 -8.85 -6.09
N SER A 19 -1.43 -7.57 -6.03
CA SER A 19 -0.50 -6.50 -5.64
C SER A 19 -0.06 -6.67 -4.19
N LYS A 20 -1.00 -6.87 -3.27
CA LYS A 20 -0.73 -7.13 -1.85
C LYS A 20 0.23 -8.30 -1.68
N ALA A 21 -0.04 -9.45 -2.31
CA ALA A 21 0.82 -10.62 -2.23
C ALA A 21 2.24 -10.36 -2.75
N PHE A 22 2.39 -9.57 -3.81
CA PHE A 22 3.70 -9.18 -4.31
C PHE A 22 4.45 -8.29 -3.32
N TYR A 23 3.83 -7.21 -2.85
CA TYR A 23 4.50 -6.25 -1.97
C TYR A 23 4.83 -6.83 -0.59
N THR A 24 3.96 -7.66 -0.01
CA THR A 24 4.19 -8.22 1.33
C THR A 24 4.89 -9.57 1.31
N GLY A 25 4.63 -10.41 0.31
CA GLY A 25 5.18 -11.76 0.22
C GLY A 25 6.50 -11.83 -0.53
N VAL A 26 6.60 -11.15 -1.67
CA VAL A 26 7.81 -11.20 -2.51
C VAL A 26 8.82 -10.14 -2.07
N LEU A 27 8.37 -8.90 -1.87
CA LEU A 27 9.25 -7.79 -1.47
C LEU A 27 9.41 -7.69 0.05
N GLY A 28 8.52 -8.31 0.83
CA GLY A 28 8.63 -8.34 2.29
C GLY A 28 8.24 -7.03 2.98
N PHE A 29 7.51 -6.14 2.31
CA PHE A 29 7.04 -4.91 2.94
C PHE A 29 5.95 -5.18 3.98
N GLU A 30 5.95 -4.38 5.04
CA GLU A 30 4.95 -4.45 6.08
C GLU A 30 3.74 -3.58 5.75
N ILE A 31 2.55 -4.09 6.03
CA ILE A 31 1.30 -3.33 5.89
C ILE A 31 1.19 -2.37 7.08
N ILE A 32 1.22 -1.08 6.79
CA ILE A 32 0.93 -0.03 7.79
C ILE A 32 -0.58 0.15 7.92
N ASN A 33 -1.29 0.23 6.79
CA ASN A 33 -2.73 0.48 6.79
C ASN A 33 -3.40 -0.05 5.51
N GLU A 34 -4.64 -0.52 5.66
CA GLU A 34 -5.45 -1.06 4.56
C GLU A 34 -6.87 -0.48 4.69
N VAL A 35 -7.31 0.27 3.68
CA VAL A 35 -8.61 0.95 3.71
C VAL A 35 -9.37 0.68 2.42
N TYR A 36 -10.56 0.08 2.56
CA TYR A 36 -11.52 -0.01 1.48
C TYR A 36 -12.26 1.31 1.31
N ARG A 37 -12.27 1.83 0.08
CA ARG A 37 -12.89 3.09 -0.31
C ARG A 37 -14.11 2.82 -1.16
N ALA A 38 -15.27 2.72 -0.51
CA ALA A 38 -16.53 2.39 -1.16
C ALA A 38 -16.91 3.38 -2.27
N GLU A 39 -16.57 4.66 -2.12
CA GLU A 39 -16.88 5.70 -3.11
C GLU A 39 -16.12 5.54 -4.43
N ARG A 40 -15.01 4.77 -4.42
CA ARG A 40 -14.19 4.48 -5.60
C ARG A 40 -14.08 2.99 -5.91
N ASN A 41 -14.78 2.13 -5.15
CA ASN A 41 -14.68 0.68 -5.25
C ASN A 41 -13.23 0.18 -5.31
N SER A 42 -12.36 0.72 -4.43
CA SER A 42 -10.91 0.50 -4.48
C SER A 42 -10.30 0.35 -3.09
N TYR A 43 -9.17 -0.34 -2.99
CA TYR A 43 -8.39 -0.46 -1.76
C TYR A 43 -7.17 0.45 -1.80
N LYS A 44 -6.93 1.18 -0.70
CA LYS A 44 -5.69 1.91 -0.44
C LYS A 44 -4.84 1.09 0.52
N LEU A 45 -3.62 0.75 0.11
CA LEU A 45 -2.66 0.01 0.92
C LEU A 45 -1.43 0.87 1.16
N ASP A 46 -1.16 1.13 2.43
CA ASP A 46 -0.01 1.87 2.90
C ASP A 46 1.04 0.87 3.40
N LEU A 47 2.28 0.99 2.91
CA LEU A 47 3.40 0.09 3.14
C LEU A 47 4.60 0.84 3.73
N ALA A 48 5.36 0.18 4.61
CA ALA A 48 6.59 0.69 5.22
C ALA A 48 7.81 0.53 4.32
#